data_AF-A0A9W9NIG2-F1
#
_entry.id   AF-A0A9W9NIG2-F1
#
_cell.length_a   1.000
_cell.length_b   1.000
_cell.length_c   1.000
_cell.angle_alpha   90.00
_cell.angle_beta   90.00
_cell.angle_gamma   90.00
#
_symmetry.space_group_name_H-M   'P 1'
#
loop_
_entity.id
_entity.type
_entity.pdbx_description
1 polymer ?
#
loop_
_entity_poly.entity_id
_entity_poly.type
_entity_poly.pdbx_seq_one_letter_code
_entity_poly.pdbx_strand_id
1 'polypeptide(L)'
;MSAITAHVVRRSIELGSDLSDKTPGQVDELHPPGALVALAIFSFLILALVTAAIDYTYGNVVATLAAVEDSNPDIYVRIDHDDPNKPLNPADPEPAANSPLKPVTSSLRATIRHLRARAGFWSRFRGLSMYLTMGIVRGVLASLIVPVGSFLGQFVVQSLISILFSTWQMTWVHIVITEPSPKRFYQRLPKTTKTWFKIAPAAALVDIASAAAVVFVRVAASMLPEEDETIVPFDRSFGGKVNPEIVGGSGKIGLVDAWTTFDWPARVRLAKVIGKTFAMQLAVGVVGFLVLGIQIYFMVSKSSKTQPPASAPTSPPTSA
;
A
#
# COMPACT_ATOMS: atom_id res chain seq x y z
N MET A 1 -2.92 -20.17 36.07
CA MET A 1 -2.00 -20.28 34.91
C MET A 1 -1.55 -21.73 34.81
N SER A 2 -1.69 -22.37 33.64
CA SER A 2 -1.50 -23.82 33.50
C SER A 2 -0.02 -24.20 33.59
N ALA A 3 0.27 -25.41 34.07
CA ALA A 3 1.63 -25.95 34.22
C ALA A 3 2.46 -25.90 32.93
N ILE A 4 1.79 -25.93 31.77
CA ILE A 4 2.40 -25.81 30.45
C ILE A 4 2.97 -24.40 30.24
N THR A 5 2.24 -23.34 30.62
CA THR A 5 2.70 -21.96 30.50
C THR A 5 3.93 -21.72 31.38
N ALA A 6 3.94 -22.26 32.61
CA ALA A 6 5.08 -22.16 33.51
C ALA A 6 6.31 -22.90 32.96
N HIS A 7 6.12 -24.08 32.36
CA HIS A 7 7.20 -24.86 31.79
C HIS A 7 7.80 -24.20 30.53
N VAL A 8 6.97 -23.57 29.69
CA VAL A 8 7.45 -22.83 28.52
C VAL A 8 8.23 -21.59 28.97
N VAL A 9 7.70 -20.80 29.91
CA VAL A 9 8.37 -19.60 30.43
C VAL A 9 9.70 -19.95 31.08
N ARG A 10 9.74 -21.00 31.90
CA ARG A 10 10.98 -21.46 32.53
C ARG A 10 12.02 -21.90 31.50
N ARG A 11 11.62 -22.66 30.49
CA ARG A 11 12.52 -23.10 29.41
C ARG A 11 13.01 -21.94 28.54
N SER A 12 12.19 -20.91 28.35
CA SER A 12 12.58 -19.68 27.65
C SER A 12 13.59 -18.85 28.44
N ILE A 13 13.44 -18.79 29.77
CA ILE A 13 14.39 -18.10 30.67
C ILE A 13 15.71 -18.85 30.74
N GLU A 14 15.69 -20.18 30.83
CA GLU A 14 16.89 -21.03 30.84
C GLU A 14 17.67 -20.92 29.50
N LEU A 15 16.97 -20.90 28.36
CA LEU A 15 17.60 -20.63 27.05
C LEU A 15 18.17 -19.21 26.94
N GLY A 16 17.50 -18.22 27.54
CA GLY A 16 17.97 -16.84 27.57
C GLY A 16 19.21 -16.66 28.47
N SER A 17 19.27 -17.35 29.60
CA SER A 17 20.44 -17.34 30.49
C SER A 17 21.62 -18.08 29.88
N ASP A 18 21.41 -19.24 29.24
CA ASP A 18 22.49 -19.98 28.56
C ASP A 18 23.12 -19.18 27.40
N LEU A 19 22.33 -18.33 26.74
CA LEU A 19 22.83 -17.41 25.72
C LEU A 19 23.54 -16.19 26.31
N SER A 20 23.13 -15.75 27.51
CA SER A 20 23.70 -14.59 28.21
C SER A 20 24.98 -14.91 28.98
N ASP A 21 25.20 -16.17 29.37
CA ASP A 21 26.37 -16.60 30.16
C ASP A 21 27.62 -16.88 29.28
N LYS A 22 27.46 -16.85 27.95
CA LYS A 22 28.60 -16.80 27.02
C LYS A 22 29.27 -15.41 27.08
N THR A 23 30.35 -15.33 27.84
CA THR A 23 31.21 -14.16 28.10
C THR A 23 31.70 -13.47 26.80
N PRO A 24 31.95 -12.13 26.76
CA PRO A 24 32.11 -11.31 25.54
C PRO A 24 33.38 -11.52 24.69
N GLY A 25 34.10 -12.63 24.86
CA GLY A 25 35.41 -12.89 24.24
C GLY A 25 35.43 -14.03 23.22
N GLN A 26 34.36 -14.82 23.12
CA GLN A 26 34.27 -15.95 22.19
C GLN A 26 32.89 -15.96 21.52
N VAL A 27 32.63 -14.94 20.71
CA VAL A 27 31.70 -15.13 19.59
C VAL A 27 32.41 -16.06 18.61
N ASP A 28 32.32 -17.37 18.83
CA ASP A 28 32.60 -18.33 17.77
C ASP A 28 31.81 -17.82 16.56
N GLU A 29 32.56 -17.32 15.58
CA GLU A 29 32.02 -16.63 14.44
C GLU A 29 31.05 -17.61 13.80
N LEU A 30 29.75 -17.37 13.95
CA LEU A 30 28.73 -18.23 13.39
C LEU A 30 28.94 -18.09 11.88
N HIS A 31 29.62 -19.05 11.27
CA HIS A 31 29.76 -19.20 9.82
C HIS A 31 28.64 -20.14 9.37
N PRO A 32 27.37 -19.67 9.28
CA PRO A 32 26.31 -20.50 8.76
C PRO A 32 26.69 -20.95 7.34
N PRO A 33 26.28 -22.14 6.92
CA PRO A 33 26.55 -22.59 5.57
C PRO A 33 25.93 -21.59 4.58
N GLY A 34 26.77 -21.03 3.69
CA GLY A 34 26.37 -19.96 2.78
C GLY A 34 25.12 -20.26 1.95
N ALA A 35 24.87 -21.53 1.64
CA ALA A 35 23.65 -21.98 0.97
C ALA A 35 22.37 -21.74 1.80
N LEU A 36 22.40 -21.95 3.13
CA LEU A 36 21.25 -21.65 3.98
C LEU A 36 21.04 -20.14 4.09
N VAL A 37 22.13 -19.35 4.15
CA VAL A 37 22.04 -17.88 4.20
C VAL A 37 21.44 -17.34 2.91
N ALA A 38 21.92 -17.81 1.77
CA ALA A 38 21.39 -17.44 0.46
C ALA A 38 19.90 -17.81 0.34
N LEU A 39 19.51 -19.00 0.82
CA LEU A 39 18.11 -19.44 0.84
C LEU A 39 17.25 -18.56 1.77
N ALA A 40 17.78 -18.13 2.91
CA ALA A 40 17.06 -17.24 3.82
C ALA A 40 16.89 -15.83 3.24
N ILE A 41 17.94 -15.27 2.63
CA ILE A 41 17.86 -13.99 1.92
C ILE A 41 16.85 -14.10 0.78
N PHE A 42 16.91 -15.16 -0.02
CA PHE A 42 15.97 -15.38 -1.12
C PHE A 42 14.53 -15.49 -0.62
N SER A 43 14.29 -16.25 0.45
CA SER A 43 12.97 -16.39 1.06
C SER A 43 12.44 -15.06 1.59
N PHE A 44 13.30 -14.30 2.27
CA PHE A 44 12.98 -12.95 2.74
C PHE A 44 12.61 -12.02 1.58
N LEU A 45 13.39 -12.02 0.49
CA LEU A 45 13.11 -11.20 -0.69
C LEU A 45 11.77 -11.57 -1.35
N ILE A 46 11.46 -12.86 -1.48
CA ILE A 46 10.16 -13.30 -2.00
C ILE A 46 9.02 -12.85 -1.07
N LEU A 47 9.16 -13.05 0.24
CA LEU A 47 8.14 -12.66 1.22
C LEU A 47 7.92 -11.13 1.22
N ALA A 48 9.01 -10.36 1.12
CA ALA A 48 8.96 -8.91 0.99
C ALA A 48 8.24 -8.50 -0.30
N LEU A 49 8.55 -9.15 -1.43
CA LEU A 49 7.89 -8.88 -2.72
C LEU A 49 6.39 -9.22 -2.68
N VAL A 50 6.01 -10.35 -2.07
CA VAL A 50 4.61 -10.75 -1.91
C VAL A 50 3.87 -9.77 -1.02
N THR A 51 4.47 -9.37 0.10
CA THR A 51 3.89 -8.38 1.03
C THR A 51 3.69 -7.04 0.34
N ALA A 52 4.71 -6.56 -0.39
CA ALA A 52 4.65 -5.32 -1.17
C ALA A 52 3.58 -5.40 -2.27
N ALA A 53 3.45 -6.53 -2.97
CA ALA A 53 2.45 -6.71 -4.00
C ALA A 53 1.01 -6.72 -3.44
N ILE A 54 0.79 -7.33 -2.27
CA ILE A 54 -0.51 -7.34 -1.57
C ILE A 54 -0.86 -5.93 -1.11
N ASP A 55 0.06 -5.26 -0.43
CA ASP A 55 -0.13 -3.89 0.06
C ASP A 55 -0.41 -2.93 -1.09
N TYR A 56 0.37 -3.00 -2.16
CA TYR A 56 0.17 -2.19 -3.34
C TYR A 56 -1.21 -2.43 -3.99
N THR A 57 -1.54 -3.69 -4.26
CA THR A 57 -2.76 -4.03 -5.01
C THR A 57 -4.03 -3.75 -4.19
N TYR A 58 -4.07 -4.21 -2.95
CA TYR A 58 -5.31 -4.17 -2.15
C TYR A 58 -5.33 -2.99 -1.19
N GLY A 59 -4.19 -2.65 -0.58
CA GLY A 59 -4.07 -1.54 0.36
C GLY A 59 -4.04 -0.17 -0.31
N ASN A 60 -3.43 -0.05 -1.48
CA ASN A 60 -3.32 1.22 -2.19
C ASN A 60 -4.32 1.31 -3.36
N VAL A 61 -4.22 0.42 -4.37
CA VAL A 61 -5.03 0.51 -5.60
C VAL A 61 -6.52 0.30 -5.33
N VAL A 62 -6.91 -0.85 -4.76
CA VAL A 62 -8.33 -1.15 -4.52
C VAL A 62 -8.94 -0.22 -3.46
N ALA A 63 -8.19 0.18 -2.44
CA ALA A 63 -8.67 1.14 -1.44
C ALA A 63 -8.94 2.52 -2.05
N THR A 64 -8.06 3.01 -2.94
CA THR A 64 -8.25 4.26 -3.68
C THR A 64 -9.52 4.20 -4.53
N LEU A 65 -9.73 3.09 -5.26
CA LEU A 65 -10.94 2.88 -6.04
C LEU A 65 -12.20 2.83 -5.15
N ALA A 66 -12.14 2.17 -4.00
CA ALA A 66 -13.27 2.06 -3.08
C ALA A 66 -13.62 3.40 -2.42
N ALA A 67 -12.63 4.27 -2.23
CA ALA A 67 -12.81 5.60 -1.66
C ALA A 67 -13.51 6.58 -2.61
N VAL A 68 -13.31 6.41 -3.92
CA VAL A 68 -13.93 7.25 -4.96
C VAL A 68 -15.23 6.64 -5.53
N GLU A 69 -15.41 5.33 -5.46
CA GLU A 69 -16.58 4.68 -6.07
C GLU A 69 -17.91 5.13 -5.44
N ASP A 70 -18.86 5.48 -6.31
CA ASP A 70 -20.23 5.81 -5.91
C ASP A 70 -20.98 4.56 -5.42
N SER A 71 -21.73 4.72 -4.32
CA SER A 71 -22.57 3.66 -3.75
C SER A 71 -23.90 3.50 -4.46
N ASN A 72 -24.38 4.51 -5.20
CA ASN A 72 -25.65 4.47 -5.93
C ASN A 72 -25.48 4.93 -7.39
N PRO A 73 -25.01 4.04 -8.29
CA PRO A 73 -24.55 4.42 -9.63
C PRO A 73 -25.63 4.83 -10.64
N ASP A 74 -26.90 4.99 -10.24
CA ASP A 74 -28.04 5.17 -11.14
C ASP A 74 -28.05 6.52 -11.92
N ILE A 75 -26.99 7.31 -11.88
CA ILE A 75 -26.90 8.66 -12.49
C ILE A 75 -25.67 8.84 -13.40
N TYR A 76 -24.84 7.82 -13.59
CA TYR A 76 -23.72 7.90 -14.56
C TYR A 76 -24.13 7.40 -15.94
N VAL A 77 -24.57 8.32 -16.80
CA VAL A 77 -24.52 8.11 -18.25
C VAL A 77 -23.05 8.05 -18.63
N ARG A 78 -22.55 6.83 -18.87
CA ARG A 78 -21.29 6.63 -19.58
C ARG A 78 -21.50 7.25 -20.95
N ILE A 79 -20.77 8.32 -21.27
CA ILE A 79 -20.75 8.86 -22.63
C ILE A 79 -19.99 7.81 -23.43
N ASP A 80 -20.70 6.86 -24.01
CA ASP A 80 -20.12 6.00 -25.02
C ASP A 80 -19.69 6.92 -26.16
N HIS A 81 -18.43 6.83 -26.57
CA HIS A 81 -17.90 7.46 -27.78
C HIS A 81 -18.49 6.79 -29.03
N ASP A 82 -19.82 6.70 -29.12
CA ASP A 82 -20.49 6.39 -30.38
C ASP A 82 -20.55 7.68 -31.21
N ASP A 83 -20.13 7.54 -32.46
CA ASP A 83 -20.01 8.57 -33.48
C ASP A 83 -21.21 9.53 -33.46
N PRO A 84 -21.02 10.86 -33.30
CA PRO A 84 -22.12 11.83 -33.23
C PRO A 84 -23.00 11.87 -34.49
N ASN A 85 -22.62 11.17 -35.56
CA ASN A 85 -23.40 11.03 -36.79
C ASN A 85 -24.10 9.67 -36.95
N LYS A 86 -24.06 8.77 -35.96
CA LYS A 86 -24.78 7.50 -36.03
C LYS A 86 -26.29 7.76 -35.90
N PRO A 87 -27.11 7.46 -36.93
CA PRO A 87 -28.54 7.68 -36.85
C PRO A 87 -29.14 6.78 -35.77
N LEU A 88 -29.89 7.37 -34.84
CA LEU A 88 -30.68 6.66 -33.85
C LEU A 88 -31.67 5.74 -34.57
N ASN A 89 -31.42 4.43 -34.52
CA ASN A 89 -32.34 3.44 -35.04
C ASN A 89 -33.38 3.13 -33.95
N PRO A 90 -34.70 3.34 -34.18
CA PRO A 90 -35.73 3.03 -33.19
C PRO A 90 -35.83 1.54 -32.84
N ALA A 91 -35.11 0.67 -33.55
CA ALA A 91 -35.00 -0.75 -33.31
C ALA A 91 -33.79 -1.15 -32.43
N ASP A 92 -32.93 -0.21 -32.06
CA ASP A 92 -31.90 -0.48 -31.06
C ASP A 92 -32.59 -0.63 -29.70
N PRO A 93 -32.34 -1.72 -28.96
CA PRO A 93 -32.93 -1.89 -27.64
C PRO A 93 -32.55 -0.69 -26.77
N GLU A 94 -33.56 -0.07 -26.11
CA GLU A 94 -33.32 0.89 -25.03
C GLU A 94 -32.16 0.38 -24.17
N PRO A 95 -31.11 1.18 -23.92
CA PRO A 95 -30.02 0.74 -23.06
C PRO A 95 -30.65 0.36 -21.72
N ALA A 96 -30.59 -0.93 -21.41
CA ALA A 96 -31.37 -1.55 -20.36
C ALA A 96 -31.28 -0.77 -19.05
N ALA A 97 -32.26 0.09 -18.82
CA ALA A 97 -32.57 0.59 -17.50
C ALA A 97 -32.99 -0.62 -16.66
N ASN A 98 -32.55 -0.66 -15.40
CA ASN A 98 -32.98 -1.57 -14.34
C ASN A 98 -32.09 -2.80 -14.12
N SER A 99 -30.90 -2.56 -13.60
CA SER A 99 -30.39 -3.26 -12.42
C SER A 99 -29.50 -2.29 -11.64
N PRO A 100 -29.69 -2.09 -10.32
CA PRO A 100 -28.80 -1.23 -9.54
C PRO A 100 -27.39 -1.79 -9.69
N LEU A 101 -26.52 -1.06 -10.39
CA LEU A 101 -25.17 -1.54 -10.69
C LEU A 101 -24.48 -1.74 -9.34
N LYS A 102 -24.18 -2.99 -8.99
CA LYS A 102 -23.50 -3.27 -7.74
C LYS A 102 -22.10 -2.64 -7.81
N PRO A 103 -21.65 -1.89 -6.79
CA PRO A 103 -20.32 -1.30 -6.77
C PRO A 103 -19.24 -2.36 -7.08
N VAL A 104 -18.35 -2.06 -8.01
CA VAL A 104 -17.21 -2.87 -8.45
C VAL A 104 -16.26 -3.18 -7.29
N THR A 105 -16.14 -2.27 -6.31
CA THR A 105 -15.32 -2.49 -5.09
C THR A 105 -16.03 -3.28 -3.99
N SER A 106 -17.26 -3.74 -4.22
CA SER A 106 -17.98 -4.59 -3.25
C SER A 106 -17.28 -5.92 -2.94
N SER A 107 -16.42 -6.40 -3.83
CA SER A 107 -15.62 -7.62 -3.64
C SER A 107 -14.26 -7.49 -4.33
N LEU A 108 -13.17 -7.82 -3.61
CA LEU A 108 -11.80 -7.79 -4.16
C LEU A 108 -11.68 -8.60 -5.46
N ARG A 109 -12.33 -9.76 -5.54
CA ARG A 109 -12.29 -10.60 -6.75
C ARG A 109 -13.01 -9.94 -7.92
N ALA A 110 -14.14 -9.27 -7.66
CA ALA A 110 -14.89 -8.53 -8.67
C ALA A 110 -14.07 -7.33 -9.15
N THR A 111 -13.45 -6.59 -8.24
CA THR A 111 -12.59 -5.44 -8.57
C THR A 111 -11.42 -5.88 -9.44
N ILE A 112 -10.68 -6.93 -9.06
CA ILE A 112 -9.54 -7.40 -9.84
C ILE A 112 -9.99 -7.95 -11.20
N ARG A 113 -11.14 -8.62 -11.28
CA ARG A 113 -11.70 -9.09 -12.55
C ARG A 113 -12.05 -7.91 -13.45
N HIS A 114 -12.67 -6.87 -12.91
CA HIS A 114 -13.01 -5.65 -13.63
C HIS A 114 -11.77 -4.90 -14.13
N LEU A 115 -10.77 -4.72 -13.27
CA LEU A 115 -9.48 -4.12 -13.65
C LEU A 115 -8.82 -4.88 -14.79
N ARG A 116 -8.82 -6.21 -14.72
CA ARG A 116 -8.26 -7.07 -15.77
C ARG A 116 -9.05 -7.02 -17.07
N ALA A 117 -10.37 -6.89 -17.00
CA ALA A 117 -11.22 -6.78 -18.17
C ALA A 117 -11.00 -5.44 -18.91
N ARG A 118 -10.82 -4.33 -18.18
CA ARG A 118 -10.62 -3.00 -18.79
C ARG A 118 -9.18 -2.74 -19.27
N ALA A 119 -8.18 -3.22 -18.52
CA ALA A 119 -6.79 -2.79 -18.70
C ALA A 119 -5.77 -3.94 -18.80
N GLY A 120 -6.24 -5.18 -18.96
CA GLY A 120 -5.39 -6.36 -19.11
C GLY A 120 -4.76 -6.87 -17.81
N PHE A 121 -3.87 -7.86 -17.92
CA PHE A 121 -3.33 -8.59 -16.76
C PHE A 121 -2.53 -7.72 -15.78
N TRP A 122 -1.77 -6.74 -16.30
CA TRP A 122 -0.91 -5.85 -15.52
C TRP A 122 -1.66 -4.69 -14.86
N SER A 123 -2.98 -4.62 -15.03
CA SER A 123 -3.87 -3.61 -14.44
C SER A 123 -3.82 -3.53 -12.91
N ARG A 124 -3.33 -4.57 -12.24
CA ARG A 124 -3.15 -4.59 -10.76
C ARG A 124 -1.96 -3.74 -10.30
N PHE A 125 -0.97 -3.55 -11.17
CA PHE A 125 0.27 -2.82 -10.89
C PHE A 125 0.29 -1.43 -11.55
N ARG A 126 -0.88 -0.87 -11.85
CA ARG A 126 -1.01 0.46 -12.46
C ARG A 126 -0.45 1.53 -11.54
N GLY A 127 0.44 2.38 -12.06
CA GLY A 127 1.13 3.39 -11.27
C GLY A 127 2.28 2.86 -10.41
N LEU A 128 2.64 1.57 -10.49
CA LEU A 128 3.65 0.97 -9.60
C LEU A 128 5.01 1.62 -9.76
N SER A 129 5.44 1.90 -10.99
CA SER A 129 6.72 2.60 -11.23
C SER A 129 6.76 3.96 -10.56
N MET A 130 5.68 4.75 -10.69
CA MET A 130 5.56 6.06 -10.07
C MET A 130 5.56 5.97 -8.54
N TYR A 131 4.88 4.97 -7.99
CA TYR A 131 4.84 4.69 -6.56
C TYR A 131 6.22 4.30 -6.01
N LEU A 132 6.92 3.41 -6.70
CA LEU A 132 8.28 2.99 -6.32
C LEU A 132 9.27 4.15 -6.40
N THR A 133 9.22 4.96 -7.47
CA THR A 133 10.08 6.15 -7.57
C THR A 133 9.79 7.13 -6.44
N MET A 134 8.52 7.41 -6.15
CA MET A 134 8.13 8.26 -5.03
C MET A 134 8.64 7.71 -3.68
N GLY A 135 8.50 6.41 -3.45
CA GLY A 135 8.96 5.74 -2.23
C GLY A 135 10.48 5.80 -2.06
N ILE A 136 11.24 5.56 -3.13
CA ILE A 136 12.71 5.66 -3.13
C ILE A 136 13.14 7.09 -2.83
N VAL A 137 12.57 8.08 -3.52
CA VAL A 137 12.95 9.49 -3.32
C VAL A 137 12.57 9.94 -1.90
N ARG A 138 11.39 9.57 -1.40
CA ARG A 138 10.98 9.84 0.00
C ARG A 138 11.94 9.18 1.00
N GLY A 139 12.36 7.93 0.75
CA GLY A 139 13.33 7.23 1.58
C GLY A 139 14.71 7.89 1.61
N VAL A 140 15.22 8.29 0.44
CA VAL A 140 16.50 9.02 0.33
C VAL A 140 16.40 10.36 1.07
N LEU A 141 15.35 11.16 0.82
CA LEU A 141 15.16 12.45 1.51
C LEU A 141 15.02 12.28 3.02
N ALA A 142 14.27 11.28 3.48
CA ALA A 142 14.16 10.96 4.90
C ALA A 142 15.48 10.50 5.51
N SER A 143 16.37 9.86 4.74
CA SER A 143 17.71 9.43 5.20
C SER A 143 18.74 10.57 5.25
N LEU A 144 18.59 11.59 4.39
CA LEU A 144 19.46 12.76 4.36
C LEU A 144 19.14 13.75 5.48
N ILE A 145 17.90 13.72 5.98
CA ILE A 145 17.48 14.51 7.14
C ILE A 145 17.79 13.66 8.38
N VAL A 146 18.96 13.90 8.96
CA VAL A 146 19.45 13.42 10.27
C VAL A 146 18.28 13.34 11.25
N PRO A 147 18.17 12.31 12.12
CA PRO A 147 17.09 12.22 13.08
C PRO A 147 17.04 13.51 13.89
N VAL A 148 16.02 14.33 13.62
CA VAL A 148 15.70 15.46 14.45
C VAL A 148 15.44 14.82 15.81
N GLY A 149 16.29 15.09 16.81
CA GLY A 149 16.33 14.31 18.07
C GLY A 149 15.03 14.29 18.88
N SER A 150 13.99 14.98 18.39
CA SER A 150 12.63 14.97 18.92
C SER A 150 11.63 14.34 17.95
N PHE A 151 10.73 13.51 18.49
CA PHE A 151 9.58 12.94 17.76
C PHE A 151 8.79 14.01 16.99
N LEU A 152 8.60 15.19 17.60
CA LEU A 152 7.90 16.31 16.98
C LEU A 152 8.65 16.88 15.77
N GLY A 153 9.98 17.00 15.84
CA GLY A 153 10.81 17.44 14.71
C GLY A 153 10.73 16.47 13.54
N GLN A 154 10.80 15.16 13.83
CA GLN A 154 10.65 14.12 12.81
C GLN A 154 9.26 14.13 12.16
N PHE A 155 8.21 14.34 12.96
CA PHE A 155 6.84 14.46 12.47
C PHE A 155 6.65 15.67 11.53
N VAL A 156 7.20 16.83 11.91
CA VAL A 156 7.15 18.05 11.08
C VAL A 156 7.89 17.84 9.77
N VAL A 157 9.08 17.23 9.81
CA VAL A 157 9.86 16.90 8.60
C VAL A 157 9.06 15.98 7.68
N GLN A 158 8.46 14.91 8.21
CA GLN A 158 7.63 14.00 7.40
C GLN A 158 6.45 14.72 6.77
N SER A 159 5.77 15.59 7.55
CA SER A 159 4.65 16.40 7.06
C SER A 159 5.07 17.31 5.90
N LEU A 160 6.23 17.97 6.01
CA LEU A 160 6.78 18.83 4.95
C LEU A 160 7.15 18.03 3.69
N ILE A 161 7.74 16.84 3.86
CA ILE A 161 8.01 15.93 2.74
C ILE A 161 6.69 15.53 2.07
N SER A 162 5.67 15.15 2.82
CA SER A 162 4.36 14.77 2.28
C SER A 162 3.67 15.91 1.52
N ILE A 163 3.78 17.15 2.01
CA ILE A 163 3.32 18.35 1.30
C ILE A 163 4.06 18.50 -0.03
N LEU A 164 5.38 18.34 -0.03
CA LEU A 164 6.22 18.46 -1.23
C LEU A 164 5.86 17.41 -2.29
N PHE A 165 5.57 16.17 -1.87
CA PHE A 165 5.20 15.07 -2.75
C PHE A 165 3.71 15.00 -3.11
N SER A 166 2.89 15.92 -2.60
CA SER A 166 1.44 15.94 -2.81
C SER A 166 1.01 15.89 -4.28
N THR A 167 1.72 16.60 -5.17
CA THR A 167 1.46 16.58 -6.62
C THR A 167 1.80 15.24 -7.25
N TRP A 168 2.85 14.60 -6.77
CA TRP A 168 3.25 13.26 -7.19
C TRP A 168 2.20 12.24 -6.76
N GLN A 169 1.74 12.30 -5.51
CA GLN A 169 0.72 11.41 -4.98
C GLN A 169 -0.63 11.59 -5.69
N MET A 170 -1.02 12.83 -5.99
CA MET A 170 -2.24 13.13 -6.75
C MET A 170 -2.19 12.54 -8.16
N THR A 171 -1.05 12.68 -8.83
CA THR A 171 -0.85 12.10 -10.17
C THR A 171 -0.88 10.57 -10.13
N TRP A 172 -0.36 9.95 -9.07
CA TRP A 172 -0.51 8.51 -8.87
C TRP A 172 -1.98 8.10 -8.72
N VAL A 173 -2.79 8.84 -7.94
CA VAL A 173 -4.24 8.59 -7.82
C VAL A 173 -4.92 8.67 -9.18
N HIS A 174 -4.62 9.69 -9.99
CA HIS A 174 -5.14 9.82 -11.35
C HIS A 174 -4.82 8.61 -12.23
N ILE A 175 -3.58 8.11 -12.18
CA ILE A 175 -3.19 6.90 -12.93
C ILE A 175 -3.97 5.67 -12.48
N VAL A 176 -4.31 5.57 -11.19
CA VAL A 176 -5.07 4.44 -10.64
C VAL A 176 -6.54 4.49 -11.07
N ILE A 177 -7.18 5.66 -11.04
CA ILE A 177 -8.64 5.80 -11.28
C ILE A 177 -9.02 5.94 -12.76
N THR A 178 -8.10 6.38 -13.63
CA THR A 178 -8.37 6.58 -15.07
C THR A 178 -8.23 5.31 -15.88
N GLU A 179 -8.64 5.33 -17.14
CA GLU A 179 -8.37 4.28 -18.13
C GLU A 179 -6.90 4.26 -18.59
N PRO A 180 -6.42 3.17 -19.23
CA PRO A 180 -5.06 3.11 -19.75
C PRO A 180 -4.85 4.13 -20.87
N SER A 181 -4.35 5.31 -20.51
CA SER A 181 -3.96 6.34 -21.49
C SER A 181 -2.52 6.14 -21.99
N PRO A 182 -2.23 6.40 -23.28
CA PRO A 182 -0.90 6.30 -23.87
C PRO A 182 0.08 7.38 -23.36
N LYS A 183 -0.40 8.41 -22.65
CA LYS A 183 0.43 9.49 -22.10
C LYS A 183 1.29 8.98 -20.94
N ARG A 184 2.58 9.36 -20.92
CA ARG A 184 3.53 9.01 -19.84
C ARG A 184 3.17 9.71 -18.52
N PHE A 185 3.53 9.13 -17.38
CA PHE A 185 3.12 9.61 -16.05
C PHE A 185 3.50 11.08 -15.78
N TYR A 186 4.69 11.52 -16.20
CA TYR A 186 5.17 12.89 -16.00
C TYR A 186 4.46 13.92 -16.90
N GLN A 187 3.79 13.47 -17.97
CA GLN A 187 2.94 14.33 -18.81
C GLN A 187 1.57 14.60 -18.16
N ARG A 188 1.24 13.85 -17.09
CA ARG A 188 0.01 13.99 -16.29
C ARG A 188 0.20 14.85 -15.04
N LEU A 189 1.42 15.34 -14.79
CA LEU A 189 1.69 16.24 -13.67
C LEU A 189 0.95 17.57 -13.89
N PRO A 190 0.32 18.13 -12.84
CA PRO A 190 -0.25 19.47 -12.93
C PRO A 190 0.86 20.45 -13.31
N LYS A 191 0.72 21.13 -14.45
CA LYS A 191 1.73 22.10 -14.94
C LYS A 191 1.75 23.40 -14.13
N THR A 192 0.79 23.60 -13.22
CA THR A 192 0.54 24.91 -12.60
C THR A 192 0.83 24.86 -11.09
N THR A 193 1.73 25.74 -10.63
CA THR A 193 2.06 25.96 -9.20
C THR A 193 0.84 26.40 -8.36
N LYS A 194 -0.17 26.99 -9.00
CA LYS A 194 -1.47 27.29 -8.37
C LYS A 194 -2.24 26.04 -7.93
N THR A 195 -1.98 24.88 -8.52
CA THR A 195 -2.59 23.59 -8.14
C THR A 195 -1.90 23.02 -6.89
N TRP A 196 -0.62 23.32 -6.67
CA TRP A 196 0.15 22.86 -5.51
C TRP A 196 -0.38 23.40 -4.17
N PHE A 197 -0.62 24.71 -4.07
CA PHE A 197 -1.24 25.32 -2.88
C PHE A 197 -2.64 24.79 -2.56
N LYS A 198 -3.31 24.18 -3.56
CA LYS A 198 -4.66 23.61 -3.42
C LYS A 198 -4.64 22.16 -2.88
N ILE A 199 -3.54 21.43 -3.05
CA ILE A 199 -3.40 20.01 -2.67
C ILE A 199 -2.57 19.85 -1.39
N ALA A 200 -1.61 20.76 -1.16
CA ALA A 200 -0.74 20.77 0.01
C ALA A 200 -1.47 20.62 1.36
N PRO A 201 -2.60 21.30 1.63
CA PRO A 201 -3.30 21.14 2.91
C PRO A 201 -3.92 19.74 3.08
N ALA A 202 -4.45 19.15 2.00
CA ALA A 202 -4.99 17.79 2.02
C ALA A 202 -3.88 16.78 2.30
N ALA A 203 -2.75 16.91 1.60
CA ALA A 203 -1.59 16.02 1.77
C ALA A 203 -0.92 16.16 3.15
N ALA A 204 -0.86 17.36 3.71
CA ALA A 204 -0.40 17.58 5.08
C ALA A 204 -1.25 16.80 6.09
N LEU A 205 -2.58 16.81 5.92
CA LEU A 205 -3.50 16.12 6.83
C LEU A 205 -3.43 14.59 6.72
N VAL A 206 -3.09 14.04 5.54
CA VAL A 206 -2.88 12.58 5.36
C VAL A 206 -1.84 12.04 6.33
N ASP A 207 -0.78 12.81 6.61
CA ASP A 207 0.26 12.40 7.56
C ASP A 207 -0.19 12.48 9.03
N ILE A 208 -1.23 13.27 9.35
CA ILE A 208 -1.70 13.49 10.73
C ILE A 208 -2.73 12.42 11.16
N ALA A 209 -3.54 11.89 10.24
CA ALA A 209 -4.58 10.93 10.56
C ALA A 209 -4.88 10.05 9.34
N SER A 210 -4.76 8.73 9.47
CA SER A 210 -5.04 7.75 8.42
C SER A 210 -6.42 7.90 7.71
N ALA A 211 -7.38 8.62 8.32
CA ALA A 211 -8.66 9.00 7.70
C ALA A 211 -8.55 10.11 6.63
N ALA A 212 -7.55 10.99 6.70
CA ALA A 212 -7.34 12.06 5.74
C ALA A 212 -6.85 11.55 4.37
N ALA A 213 -6.31 10.32 4.29
CA ALA A 213 -6.00 9.66 3.01
C ALA A 213 -7.24 9.54 2.11
N VAL A 214 -8.41 9.27 2.70
CA VAL A 214 -9.69 9.20 1.97
C VAL A 214 -10.09 10.57 1.44
N VAL A 215 -9.94 11.61 2.27
CA VAL A 215 -10.21 13.00 1.88
C VAL A 215 -9.32 13.42 0.72
N PHE A 216 -8.02 13.14 0.80
CA PHE A 216 -7.07 13.42 -0.27
C PHE A 216 -7.44 12.72 -1.57
N VAL A 217 -7.74 11.41 -1.52
CA VAL A 217 -8.11 10.63 -2.71
C VAL A 217 -9.37 11.20 -3.37
N ARG A 218 -10.39 11.59 -2.59
CA ARG A 218 -11.63 12.19 -3.10
C ARG A 218 -11.39 13.59 -3.69
N VAL A 219 -10.61 14.44 -3.02
CA VAL A 219 -10.22 15.76 -3.56
C VAL A 219 -9.39 15.62 -4.84
N ALA A 220 -8.46 14.66 -4.90
CA ALA A 220 -7.68 14.41 -6.10
C ALA A 220 -8.56 13.91 -7.26
N ALA A 221 -9.54 13.04 -6.98
CA ALA A 221 -10.49 12.54 -7.96
C ALA A 221 -11.41 13.64 -8.52
N SER A 222 -11.80 14.64 -7.69
CA SER A 222 -12.58 15.79 -8.17
C SER A 222 -11.83 16.68 -9.17
N MET A 223 -10.51 16.56 -9.22
CA MET A 223 -9.61 17.37 -10.08
C MET A 223 -9.22 16.63 -11.35
N LEU A 224 -9.88 15.51 -11.64
CA LEU A 224 -9.60 14.75 -12.84
C LEU A 224 -10.03 15.55 -14.08
N PRO A 225 -9.19 15.66 -15.13
CA PRO A 225 -9.58 16.32 -16.37
C PRO A 225 -10.84 15.70 -16.99
N GLU A 226 -11.66 16.52 -17.65
CA GLU A 226 -12.95 16.06 -18.18
C GLU A 226 -12.79 14.97 -19.25
N GLU A 227 -11.71 15.04 -20.02
CA GLU A 227 -11.34 14.12 -21.10
C GLU A 227 -10.90 12.72 -20.63
N ASP A 228 -10.64 12.53 -19.33
CA ASP A 228 -10.15 11.26 -18.81
C ASP A 228 -11.32 10.40 -18.29
N GLU A 229 -11.61 9.30 -19.00
CA GLU A 229 -12.59 8.31 -18.57
C GLU A 229 -12.15 7.55 -17.29
N THR A 230 -13.12 7.26 -16.42
CA THR A 230 -12.88 6.56 -15.15
C THR A 230 -13.10 5.06 -15.28
N ILE A 231 -12.26 4.28 -14.59
CA ILE A 231 -12.38 2.82 -14.58
C ILE A 231 -13.55 2.32 -13.73
N VAL A 232 -13.96 3.10 -12.73
CA VAL A 232 -15.05 2.82 -11.81
C VAL A 232 -16.09 3.95 -11.89
N PRO A 233 -17.40 3.65 -11.79
CA PRO A 233 -18.44 4.68 -11.76
C PRO A 233 -18.21 5.61 -10.56
N PHE A 234 -18.10 6.91 -10.83
CA PHE A 234 -17.68 7.89 -9.84
C PHE A 234 -18.38 9.24 -10.01
N ASP A 235 -19.08 9.61 -8.93
CA ASP A 235 -19.33 10.91 -8.30
C ASP A 235 -18.62 12.22 -8.73
N ARG A 236 -18.43 12.61 -9.99
CA ARG A 236 -17.68 13.85 -10.36
C ARG A 236 -18.22 15.12 -9.67
N SER A 237 -19.54 15.20 -9.42
CA SER A 237 -20.18 16.34 -8.74
C SER A 237 -20.15 16.23 -7.21
N PHE A 238 -19.85 15.05 -6.66
CA PHE A 238 -19.95 14.68 -5.25
C PHE A 238 -21.24 15.17 -4.57
N GLY A 239 -22.40 14.83 -5.15
CA GLY A 239 -23.71 15.24 -4.68
C GLY A 239 -24.01 16.71 -4.97
N GLY A 240 -23.55 17.22 -6.12
CA GLY A 240 -23.75 18.61 -6.54
C GLY A 240 -22.91 19.65 -5.78
N LYS A 241 -21.88 19.21 -5.05
CA LYS A 241 -20.96 20.09 -4.31
C LYS A 241 -19.78 20.60 -5.15
N VAL A 242 -19.58 20.02 -6.33
CA VAL A 242 -18.55 20.42 -7.29
C VAL A 242 -19.20 20.94 -8.57
N ASN A 243 -19.02 22.23 -8.84
CA ASN A 243 -19.40 22.85 -10.12
C ASN A 243 -18.15 22.99 -11.00
N PRO A 244 -18.23 22.65 -12.31
CA PRO A 244 -17.11 22.77 -13.22
C PRO A 244 -16.57 24.21 -13.31
N GLU A 245 -15.26 24.37 -13.48
CA GLU A 245 -14.59 25.68 -13.57
C GLU A 245 -15.09 26.49 -14.78
N ILE A 246 -15.57 25.80 -15.82
CA ILE A 246 -16.16 26.37 -17.05
C ILE A 246 -17.41 27.22 -16.74
N VAL A 247 -18.15 26.90 -15.66
CA VAL A 247 -19.39 27.60 -15.26
C VAL A 247 -19.16 28.59 -14.10
N GLY A 248 -17.89 28.90 -13.78
CA GLY A 248 -17.51 29.77 -12.66
C GLY A 248 -17.50 29.07 -11.29
N GLY A 249 -17.59 27.74 -11.27
CA GLY A 249 -17.47 26.92 -10.07
C GLY A 249 -16.01 26.73 -9.62
N SER A 250 -15.80 26.18 -8.41
CA SER A 250 -14.44 25.92 -7.90
C SER A 250 -13.70 24.80 -8.64
N GLY A 251 -14.43 23.99 -9.43
CA GLY A 251 -13.93 22.78 -10.09
C GLY A 251 -13.52 21.67 -9.13
N LYS A 252 -13.80 21.78 -7.82
CA LYS A 252 -13.32 20.82 -6.81
C LYS A 252 -14.16 20.77 -5.53
N ILE A 253 -14.04 19.66 -4.81
CA ILE A 253 -14.66 19.51 -3.50
C ILE A 253 -13.77 20.09 -2.38
N GLY A 254 -14.38 20.76 -1.39
CA GLY A 254 -13.70 21.20 -0.17
C GLY A 254 -13.32 20.03 0.73
N LEU A 255 -12.32 20.21 1.62
CA LEU A 255 -11.87 19.14 2.53
C LEU A 255 -12.99 18.61 3.43
N VAL A 256 -13.77 19.53 4.00
CA VAL A 256 -14.90 19.19 4.88
C VAL A 256 -16.00 18.48 4.08
N ASP A 257 -16.31 19.00 2.89
CA ASP A 257 -17.31 18.41 2.00
C ASP A 257 -16.89 17.02 1.51
N ALA A 258 -15.61 16.80 1.24
CA ALA A 258 -15.09 15.49 0.81
C ALA A 258 -15.28 14.42 1.88
N TRP A 259 -15.19 14.81 3.15
CA TRP A 259 -15.44 13.92 4.30
C TRP A 259 -16.93 13.68 4.53
N THR A 260 -17.75 14.73 4.50
CA THR A 260 -19.18 14.64 4.78
C THR A 260 -19.93 13.90 3.67
N THR A 261 -19.49 14.02 2.41
CA THR A 261 -20.05 13.30 1.26
C THR A 261 -19.63 11.82 1.20
N PHE A 262 -18.73 11.36 2.05
CA PHE A 262 -18.34 9.95 2.11
C PHE A 262 -19.44 9.16 2.84
N ASP A 263 -20.27 8.47 2.09
CA ASP A 263 -21.45 7.76 2.57
C ASP A 263 -21.10 6.50 3.38
N TRP A 264 -22.03 6.08 4.24
CA TRP A 264 -21.84 4.93 5.12
C TRP A 264 -21.60 3.60 4.39
N PRO A 265 -22.34 3.26 3.32
CA PRO A 265 -22.04 2.08 2.51
C PRO A 265 -20.60 2.08 1.95
N ALA A 266 -20.10 3.20 1.44
CA ALA A 266 -18.71 3.28 0.95
C ALA A 266 -17.68 3.17 2.08
N ARG A 267 -17.94 3.75 3.27
CA ARG A 267 -17.13 3.54 4.48
C ARG A 267 -17.00 2.06 4.85
N VAL A 268 -18.12 1.34 4.81
CA VAL A 268 -18.14 -0.10 5.09
C VAL A 268 -17.39 -0.90 4.02
N ARG A 269 -17.48 -0.53 2.74
CA ARG A 269 -16.68 -1.14 1.66
C ARG A 269 -15.18 -0.92 1.89
N LEU A 270 -14.77 0.32 2.16
CA LEU A 270 -13.38 0.67 2.45
C LEU A 270 -12.86 -0.09 3.68
N ALA A 271 -13.61 -0.11 4.78
CA ALA A 271 -13.22 -0.84 5.99
C ALA A 271 -13.07 -2.35 5.73
N LYS A 272 -13.93 -2.95 4.89
CA LYS A 272 -13.80 -4.34 4.46
C LYS A 272 -12.56 -4.58 3.60
N VAL A 273 -12.20 -3.64 2.72
CA VAL A 273 -10.97 -3.72 1.93
C VAL A 273 -9.77 -3.68 2.87
N ILE A 274 -9.69 -2.70 3.76
CA ILE A 274 -8.61 -2.56 4.76
C ILE A 274 -8.49 -3.81 5.62
N GLY A 275 -9.60 -4.29 6.20
CA GLY A 275 -9.60 -5.48 7.05
C GLY A 275 -9.15 -6.74 6.33
N LYS A 276 -9.54 -6.93 5.05
CA LYS A 276 -9.07 -8.05 4.23
C LYS A 276 -7.59 -7.93 3.90
N THR A 277 -7.11 -6.74 3.54
CA THR A 277 -5.68 -6.50 3.28
C THR A 277 -4.86 -6.79 4.53
N PHE A 278 -5.29 -6.32 5.70
CA PHE A 278 -4.63 -6.60 6.97
C PHE A 278 -4.59 -8.10 7.28
N ALA A 279 -5.70 -8.82 7.10
CA ALA A 279 -5.74 -10.27 7.28
C ALA A 279 -4.77 -11.00 6.33
N MET A 280 -4.65 -10.54 5.07
CA MET A 280 -3.69 -11.09 4.12
C MET A 280 -2.24 -10.83 4.55
N GLN A 281 -1.93 -9.62 5.03
CA GLN A 281 -0.60 -9.28 5.57
C GLN A 281 -0.26 -10.11 6.80
N LEU A 282 -1.21 -10.28 7.73
CA LEU A 282 -1.04 -11.14 8.91
C LEU A 282 -0.75 -12.58 8.50
N ALA A 283 -1.52 -13.14 7.55
CA ALA A 283 -1.32 -14.50 7.07
C ALA A 283 0.07 -14.70 6.45
N VAL A 284 0.50 -13.76 5.58
CA VAL A 284 1.85 -13.80 4.99
C VAL A 284 2.93 -13.63 6.06
N GLY A 285 2.72 -12.75 7.05
CA GLY A 285 3.63 -12.54 8.17
C GLY A 285 3.81 -13.79 9.02
N VAL A 286 2.73 -14.51 9.33
CA VAL A 286 2.78 -15.80 10.05
C VAL A 286 3.56 -16.84 9.24
N VAL A 287 3.26 -16.98 7.95
CA VAL A 287 4.01 -17.90 7.06
C VAL A 287 5.49 -17.52 7.01
N GLY A 288 5.80 -16.23 6.87
CA GLY A 288 7.17 -15.74 6.82
C GLY A 288 7.93 -15.99 8.12
N PHE A 289 7.29 -15.75 9.27
CA PHE A 289 7.85 -16.05 10.59
C PHE A 289 8.18 -17.54 10.73
N LEU A 290 7.27 -18.43 10.31
CA LEU A 290 7.51 -19.87 10.35
C LEU A 290 8.65 -20.29 9.42
N VAL A 291 8.66 -19.82 8.18
CA VAL A 291 9.69 -20.18 7.18
C VAL A 291 11.08 -19.70 7.63
N LEU A 292 11.20 -18.44 8.02
CA LEU A 292 12.48 -17.87 8.47
C LEU A 292 12.91 -18.48 9.80
N GLY A 293 11.98 -18.73 10.73
CA GLY A 293 12.25 -19.41 12.00
C GLY A 293 12.81 -20.82 11.81
N ILE A 294 12.25 -21.60 10.87
CA ILE A 294 12.75 -22.92 10.49
C ILE A 294 14.17 -22.82 9.89
N GLN A 295 14.42 -21.85 9.02
CA GLN A 295 15.74 -21.66 8.40
C GLN A 295 16.81 -21.28 9.43
N ILE A 296 16.49 -20.37 10.35
CA ILE A 296 17.36 -19.99 11.47
C ILE A 296 17.63 -21.21 12.37
N TYR A 297 16.59 -21.99 12.70
CA TYR A 297 16.76 -23.22 13.47
C TYR A 297 17.75 -24.19 12.81
N PHE A 298 17.64 -24.41 11.50
CA PHE A 298 18.58 -25.26 10.76
C PHE A 298 20.01 -24.69 10.71
N MET A 299 20.16 -23.37 10.60
CA MET A 299 21.48 -22.71 10.65
C MET A 299 22.17 -22.95 11.99
N VAL A 300 21.45 -22.71 13.10
CA VAL A 300 21.98 -22.91 14.45
C VAL A 300 22.29 -24.38 14.71
N SER A 301 21.38 -25.29 14.32
CA SER A 301 21.55 -26.74 14.51
C SER A 301 22.70 -27.33 13.71
N LYS A 302 22.99 -26.79 12.50
CA LYS A 302 24.10 -27.25 11.69
C LYS A 302 25.43 -26.69 12.17
N SER A 303 25.47 -25.43 12.60
CA SER A 303 26.69 -24.83 13.15
C SER A 303 27.17 -25.55 14.41
N SER A 304 26.27 -25.98 15.29
CA SER A 304 26.64 -26.70 16.51
C SER A 304 27.22 -28.10 16.26
N LYS A 305 26.85 -28.77 15.17
CA LYS A 305 27.36 -30.10 14.80
C LYS A 305 28.75 -30.08 14.18
N THR A 306 29.23 -28.91 13.72
CA THR A 306 30.46 -28.79 12.93
C THR A 306 31.67 -28.39 13.78
N GLN A 307 31.46 -28.07 15.06
CA GLN A 307 32.54 -27.70 15.97
C GLN A 307 33.27 -28.97 16.45
N PRO A 308 34.60 -29.10 16.24
CA PRO A 308 35.35 -30.25 16.71
C PRO A 308 35.32 -30.33 18.25
N PRO A 309 35.37 -31.54 18.84
CA PRO A 309 35.38 -31.68 20.30
C PRO A 309 36.54 -30.87 20.88
N ALA A 310 36.26 -30.06 21.91
CA ALA A 310 37.25 -29.26 22.60
C ALA A 310 38.47 -30.14 22.93
N SER A 311 39.63 -29.77 22.38
CA SER A 311 40.88 -30.48 22.62
C SER A 311 41.10 -30.63 24.12
N ALA A 312 41.24 -31.88 24.58
CA ALA A 312 41.47 -32.20 25.97
C ALA A 312 42.65 -31.38 26.54
N PRO A 313 42.58 -30.90 27.79
CA PRO A 313 43.65 -30.13 28.38
C PRO A 313 44.92 -30.97 28.39
N THR A 314 45.92 -30.54 27.62
CA THR A 314 47.26 -31.14 27.61
C THR A 314 47.84 -30.96 29.00
N SER A 315 48.01 -32.07 29.72
CA SER A 315 48.68 -32.10 31.03
C SER A 315 50.07 -31.48 30.94
N PRO A 316 50.49 -30.67 31.93
CA PRO A 316 51.81 -30.04 31.92
C PRO A 316 52.92 -31.09 31.99
N PRO A 317 54.09 -30.83 31.36
CA PRO A 317 55.21 -31.76 31.40
C PRO A 317 55.73 -31.88 32.84
N THR A 318 55.78 -33.12 33.33
CA THR A 318 56.43 -33.46 34.59
C THR A 318 57.94 -33.32 34.38
N SER A 319 58.53 -32.26 34.95
CA SER A 319 59.98 -32.10 35.03
C SER A 319 60.54 -33.06 36.09
N ALA A 320 61.40 -33.98 35.66
CA ALA A 320 62.30 -34.76 36.52
C ALA A 320 63.73 -34.25 36.32
#